data_AF-A0A086T9A6-F1
#
_entry.id   AF-A0A086T9A6-F1
#
_cell.length_a   1.000
_cell.length_b   1.000
_cell.length_c   1.000
_cell.angle_alpha   90.00
_cell.angle_beta   90.00
_cell.angle_gamma   90.00
#
_symmetry.space_group_name_H-M   'P 1'
#
loop_
_entity.id
_entity.type
_entity.pdbx_description
1 polymer ?
#
loop_
_entity_poly.entity_id
_entity_poly.type
_entity_poly.pdbx_seq_one_letter_code
_entity_poly.pdbx_strand_id
1 'polypeptide(L)'
;MPPRLPMLAALRGAAQPLGLRAFSTSPALFAPGDGHPTSPSFSSTPSSSSSPAAKPRSSTSSLLSLNRPNRRTPRQAQKPKDGSNDDRASTKVDAMTRMLNRYKNKARGESSNMQTAHEYLRQQKISSDYMREMPRRWELGDVYSPHDLSPAEMSKYRRRQTRQTDVIDLLGIRPQDNYTNFSMIHEFTNRTGQILPAVKTGLRPVNQRKLSKMIRRAVGMGIYPSVHAHPELLRKQFFPHVDQDI
;
A
#
# COMPACT_ATOMS: atom_id res chain seq x y z
N MET A 1 -81.94 5.94 7.66
CA MET A 1 -81.68 4.89 6.65
C MET A 1 -82.17 5.37 5.29
N PRO A 2 -81.27 5.71 4.34
CA PRO A 2 -81.56 5.76 2.91
C PRO A 2 -80.83 4.61 2.13
N PRO A 3 -81.20 4.34 0.86
CA PRO A 3 -81.04 3.00 0.24
C PRO A 3 -79.78 2.77 -0.62
N ARG A 4 -79.70 1.57 -1.23
CA ARG A 4 -78.57 0.98 -1.97
C ARG A 4 -78.74 0.97 -3.50
N LEU A 5 -77.65 1.23 -4.24
CA LEU A 5 -77.32 0.78 -5.62
C LEU A 5 -78.22 1.34 -6.77
N PRO A 6 -77.90 1.19 -8.09
CA PRO A 6 -76.85 0.37 -8.75
C PRO A 6 -76.09 1.00 -9.97
N MET A 7 -75.23 0.20 -10.63
CA MET A 7 -74.75 0.31 -12.04
C MET A 7 -73.81 1.50 -12.41
N LEU A 8 -73.02 1.50 -13.50
CA LEU A 8 -72.81 0.60 -14.67
C LEU A 8 -71.36 0.72 -15.21
N ALA A 9 -70.94 -0.15 -16.14
CA ALA A 9 -69.62 -0.13 -16.78
C ALA A 9 -69.65 0.35 -18.24
N ALA A 10 -68.62 1.07 -18.70
CA ALA A 10 -68.25 1.30 -20.10
C ALA A 10 -66.76 1.73 -20.16
N LEU A 11 -65.82 1.07 -20.87
CA LEU A 11 -65.59 0.85 -22.31
C LEU A 11 -64.64 1.87 -22.98
N ARG A 12 -63.53 1.33 -23.52
CA ARG A 12 -62.88 1.67 -24.82
C ARG A 12 -61.65 2.61 -24.88
N GLY A 13 -60.59 2.11 -25.54
CA GLY A 13 -59.35 2.79 -25.97
C GLY A 13 -58.12 1.85 -25.80
N ALA A 14 -57.67 1.01 -26.75
CA ALA A 14 -57.05 1.32 -28.06
C ALA A 14 -55.95 2.40 -27.95
N ALA A 15 -54.69 2.30 -28.40
CA ALA A 15 -53.89 1.36 -29.22
C ALA A 15 -52.38 1.73 -28.99
N GLN A 16 -51.30 0.99 -29.32
CA GLN A 16 -51.00 -0.33 -29.92
C GLN A 16 -49.55 -0.72 -29.45
N PRO A 17 -49.16 -2.01 -29.35
CA PRO A 17 -47.77 -2.39 -29.05
C PRO A 17 -46.92 -2.62 -30.32
N LEU A 18 -45.71 -2.05 -30.38
CA LEU A 18 -44.71 -2.30 -31.42
C LEU A 18 -43.33 -2.54 -30.77
N GLY A 19 -42.58 -3.53 -31.27
CA GLY A 19 -41.18 -3.73 -30.87
C GLY A 19 -40.73 -5.15 -30.49
N LEU A 20 -41.21 -6.20 -31.17
CA LEU A 20 -40.53 -7.50 -31.13
C LEU A 20 -39.12 -7.33 -31.72
N ARG A 21 -38.07 -7.68 -30.96
CA ARG A 21 -36.71 -7.83 -31.50
C ARG A 21 -36.29 -9.29 -31.40
N ALA A 22 -36.23 -9.94 -32.56
CA ALA A 22 -35.97 -11.37 -32.67
C ALA A 22 -34.50 -11.73 -32.40
N PHE A 23 -34.30 -12.99 -32.02
CA PHE A 23 -32.99 -13.61 -31.85
C PHE A 23 -32.28 -13.74 -33.19
N SER A 24 -30.97 -13.49 -33.22
CA SER A 24 -30.10 -13.82 -34.35
C SER A 24 -29.08 -14.85 -33.90
N THR A 25 -29.17 -16.05 -34.48
CA THR A 25 -28.19 -17.13 -34.36
C THR A 25 -27.24 -17.07 -35.55
N SER A 26 -25.93 -17.11 -35.30
CA SER A 26 -24.91 -17.32 -36.34
C SER A 26 -24.18 -18.64 -36.09
N PRO A 27 -24.06 -19.53 -37.09
CA PRO A 27 -23.52 -20.88 -36.90
C PRO A 27 -21.98 -20.90 -36.85
N ALA A 28 -21.45 -21.90 -36.15
CA ALA A 28 -20.03 -22.24 -36.19
C ALA A 28 -19.67 -22.92 -37.52
N LEU A 29 -18.49 -22.60 -38.06
CA LEU A 29 -17.87 -23.35 -39.16
C LEU A 29 -16.66 -24.12 -38.63
N PHE A 30 -16.63 -25.40 -38.96
CA PHE A 30 -15.63 -26.39 -38.58
C PHE A 30 -14.72 -26.65 -39.78
N ALA A 31 -13.40 -26.67 -39.57
CA ALA A 31 -12.43 -27.07 -40.58
C ALA A 31 -11.26 -27.79 -39.89
N PRO A 32 -10.99 -29.08 -40.21
CA PRO A 32 -9.79 -29.79 -39.79
C PRO A 32 -8.65 -29.58 -40.81
N GLY A 33 -7.40 -29.68 -40.36
CA GLY A 33 -6.22 -29.61 -41.23
C GLY A 33 -4.93 -29.87 -40.46
N ASP A 34 -4.16 -30.87 -40.92
CA ASP A 34 -2.98 -31.43 -40.26
C ASP A 34 -1.71 -30.55 -40.40
N GLY A 35 -0.71 -30.75 -39.53
CA GLY A 35 0.63 -30.18 -39.75
C GLY A 35 1.56 -30.02 -38.54
N HIS A 36 2.15 -31.12 -38.05
CA HIS A 36 3.54 -31.09 -37.58
C HIS A 36 4.47 -31.10 -38.82
N PRO A 37 5.68 -30.50 -38.84
CA PRO A 37 6.75 -30.81 -37.89
C PRO A 37 7.80 -29.69 -37.60
N THR A 38 8.94 -30.09 -37.05
CA THR A 38 10.26 -29.41 -36.97
C THR A 38 10.49 -28.35 -35.87
N SER A 39 11.20 -28.81 -34.84
CA SER A 39 12.18 -28.04 -34.08
C SER A 39 13.38 -27.62 -34.94
N PRO A 40 14.08 -26.54 -34.54
CA PRO A 40 15.53 -26.51 -34.64
C PRO A 40 16.18 -26.44 -33.25
N SER A 41 16.96 -27.46 -32.94
CA SER A 41 17.94 -27.46 -31.85
C SER A 41 19.09 -26.50 -32.16
N PHE A 42 19.43 -25.60 -31.24
CA PHE A 42 20.74 -24.94 -31.23
C PHE A 42 21.41 -25.08 -29.87
N SER A 43 22.34 -26.02 -29.81
CA SER A 43 23.32 -26.18 -28.74
C SER A 43 24.53 -25.28 -29.02
N SER A 44 24.81 -24.32 -28.15
CA SER A 44 26.11 -23.62 -28.12
C SER A 44 26.48 -23.21 -26.70
N THR A 45 27.34 -24.03 -26.10
CA THR A 45 28.24 -23.65 -24.99
C THR A 45 29.66 -23.50 -25.57
N PRO A 46 30.64 -22.98 -24.82
CA PRO A 46 30.65 -21.66 -24.19
C PRO A 46 31.90 -20.87 -24.63
N SER A 47 31.92 -19.53 -24.49
CA SER A 47 33.16 -18.76 -24.63
C SER A 47 33.33 -17.73 -23.50
N SER A 48 34.45 -17.86 -22.81
CA SER A 48 34.90 -17.00 -21.72
C SER A 48 35.31 -15.62 -22.20
N SER A 49 34.83 -14.57 -21.53
CA SER A 49 35.54 -13.28 -21.46
C SER A 49 35.53 -12.76 -20.03
N SER A 50 36.74 -12.56 -19.51
CA SER A 50 37.00 -12.10 -18.14
C SER A 50 36.44 -10.71 -17.87
N SER A 51 35.89 -10.49 -16.67
CA SER A 51 35.79 -9.16 -16.06
C SER A 51 36.01 -9.25 -14.55
N PRO A 52 36.77 -8.32 -13.94
CA PRO A 52 37.31 -8.50 -12.60
C PRO A 52 36.28 -8.27 -11.49
N ALA A 53 36.37 -9.08 -10.44
CA ALA A 53 35.48 -9.01 -9.28
C ALA A 53 35.73 -7.75 -8.42
N ALA A 54 34.95 -6.70 -8.66
CA ALA A 54 34.85 -5.56 -7.75
C ALA A 54 33.95 -5.92 -6.56
N LYS A 55 34.57 -6.28 -5.43
CA LYS A 55 33.85 -6.55 -4.17
C LYS A 55 33.10 -5.27 -3.71
N PRO A 56 31.79 -5.32 -3.39
CA PRO A 56 31.14 -4.20 -2.71
C PRO A 56 31.79 -4.01 -1.34
N ARG A 57 32.37 -2.83 -1.09
CA ARG A 57 32.94 -2.48 0.22
C ARG A 57 31.77 -2.30 1.18
N SER A 58 31.60 -3.24 2.11
CA SER A 58 30.60 -3.13 3.18
C SER A 58 30.81 -1.85 4.00
N SER A 59 29.81 -0.97 4.01
CA SER A 59 29.85 0.33 4.71
C SER A 59 29.72 0.24 6.23
N THR A 60 29.77 -0.96 6.82
CA THR A 60 29.56 -1.17 8.27
C THR A 60 30.76 -0.82 9.16
N SER A 61 31.93 -0.53 8.59
CA SER A 61 33.15 -0.26 9.37
C SER A 61 33.21 1.13 10.02
N SER A 62 32.41 2.10 9.58
CA SER A 62 32.45 3.48 10.09
C SER A 62 31.64 3.74 11.37
N LEU A 63 30.79 2.79 11.81
CA LEU A 63 29.92 2.98 12.99
C LEU A 63 30.53 2.46 14.31
N LEU A 64 31.68 1.78 14.26
CA LEU A 64 32.35 1.21 15.44
C LEU A 64 33.41 2.14 16.08
N SER A 65 33.55 3.37 15.59
CA SER A 65 34.58 4.33 16.04
C SER A 65 34.15 5.25 17.20
N LEU A 66 32.92 5.12 17.70
CA LEU A 66 32.35 5.99 18.74
C LEU A 66 32.74 5.65 20.19
N ASN A 67 33.49 4.59 20.44
CA ASN A 67 33.91 4.22 21.79
C ASN A 67 35.44 4.13 21.94
N ARG A 68 36.09 5.28 22.16
CA ARG A 68 37.49 5.35 22.59
C ARG A 68 37.60 6.17 23.89
N PRO A 69 37.77 5.54 25.06
CA PRO A 69 38.01 6.26 26.29
C PRO A 69 39.40 6.92 26.27
N ASN A 70 39.38 8.21 26.59
CA ASN A 70 40.47 9.09 26.96
C ASN A 70 41.72 8.39 27.56
N ARG A 71 42.77 8.17 26.76
CA ARG A 71 44.10 7.79 27.27
C ARG A 71 45.08 8.94 27.08
N ARG A 72 45.34 9.65 28.18
CA ARG A 72 46.27 10.78 28.27
C ARG A 72 47.69 10.36 27.88
N THR A 73 48.33 11.12 26.98
CA THR A 73 49.79 11.20 26.85
C THR A 73 50.20 12.67 26.84
N PRO A 74 51.04 13.15 27.78
CA PRO A 74 51.54 14.51 27.74
C PRO A 74 52.66 14.59 26.70
N ARG A 75 52.32 14.97 25.47
CA ARG A 75 53.35 15.24 24.46
C ARG A 75 54.00 16.59 24.78
N GLN A 76 55.29 16.58 25.09
CA GLN A 76 56.08 17.78 25.33
C GLN A 76 55.98 18.73 24.11
N ALA A 77 55.29 19.85 24.29
CA ALA A 77 55.33 20.95 23.35
C ALA A 77 56.58 21.79 23.66
N GLN A 78 57.62 21.63 22.86
CA GLN A 78 58.81 22.49 22.94
C GLN A 78 58.40 23.94 22.65
N LYS A 79 58.73 24.86 23.57
CA LYS A 79 58.70 26.30 23.30
C LYS A 79 59.77 26.62 22.25
N PRO A 80 59.46 27.35 21.16
CA PRO A 80 60.50 28.16 20.53
C PRO A 80 60.92 29.25 21.52
N LYS A 81 62.23 29.37 21.75
CA LYS A 81 62.86 30.59 22.26
C LYS A 81 63.43 31.31 21.06
N ASP A 82 62.81 32.42 20.69
CA ASP A 82 63.36 33.55 19.94
C ASP A 82 62.32 34.69 20.12
N GLY A 83 62.67 35.97 20.13
CA GLY A 83 63.98 36.55 19.83
C GLY A 83 63.91 37.93 19.16
N SER A 84 62.72 38.54 19.04
CA SER A 84 62.52 39.86 18.43
C SER A 84 61.32 40.59 19.04
N ASN A 85 61.31 41.93 18.98
CA ASN A 85 60.37 42.79 19.72
C ASN A 85 59.26 43.44 18.84
N ASP A 86 59.21 43.11 17.54
CA ASP A 86 58.45 43.84 16.51
C ASP A 86 57.32 43.02 15.86
N ASP A 87 56.51 42.29 16.64
CA ASP A 87 55.49 41.38 16.08
C ASP A 87 54.13 41.32 16.81
N ARG A 88 53.77 42.38 17.55
CA ARG A 88 52.46 42.48 18.25
C ARG A 88 51.24 42.64 17.34
N ALA A 89 51.45 42.90 16.05
CA ALA A 89 50.39 42.97 15.03
C ALA A 89 50.10 41.59 14.40
N SER A 90 51.13 40.83 14.04
CA SER A 90 51.00 39.55 13.32
C SER A 90 50.33 38.46 14.17
N THR A 91 50.61 38.39 15.48
CA THR A 91 50.01 37.42 16.39
C THR A 91 48.48 37.56 16.51
N LYS A 92 47.95 38.78 16.40
CA LYS A 92 46.49 39.02 16.38
C LYS A 92 45.85 38.55 15.07
N VAL A 93 46.51 38.80 13.94
CA VAL A 93 46.08 38.37 12.60
C VAL A 93 46.09 36.84 12.50
N ASP A 94 47.11 36.17 13.04
CA ASP A 94 47.22 34.71 13.06
C ASP A 94 46.17 34.07 13.99
N ALA A 95 45.92 34.64 15.18
CA ALA A 95 44.83 34.21 16.06
C ALA A 95 43.45 34.32 15.39
N MET A 96 43.17 35.43 14.68
CA MET A 96 41.94 35.64 13.91
C MET A 96 41.83 34.64 12.74
N THR A 97 42.94 34.38 12.03
CA THR A 97 42.99 33.42 10.92
C THR A 97 42.70 31.99 11.40
N ARG A 98 43.23 31.57 12.56
CA ARG A 98 42.93 30.28 13.20
C ARG A 98 41.47 30.17 13.68
N MET A 99 40.84 31.28 14.08
CA MET A 99 39.40 31.36 14.34
C MET A 99 38.59 31.12 13.06
N LEU A 100 38.88 31.87 11.98
CA LEU A 100 38.18 31.70 10.69
C LEU A 100 38.31 30.28 10.13
N ASN A 101 39.50 29.67 10.22
CA ASN A 101 39.70 28.31 9.71
C ASN A 101 38.94 27.25 10.54
N ARG A 102 38.80 27.44 11.86
CA ARG A 102 37.91 26.59 12.67
C ARG A 102 36.43 26.76 12.30
N TYR A 103 35.97 27.99 12.08
CA TYR A 103 34.59 28.23 11.64
C TYR A 103 34.33 27.63 10.24
N LYS A 104 35.23 27.83 9.28
CA LYS A 104 35.16 27.22 7.94
C LYS A 104 35.16 25.69 7.98
N ASN A 105 35.99 25.08 8.83
CA ASN A 105 36.02 23.62 8.98
C ASN A 105 34.78 23.07 9.70
N LYS A 106 34.25 23.79 10.69
CA LYS A 106 32.97 23.45 11.35
C LYS A 106 31.79 23.55 10.37
N ALA A 107 31.67 24.67 9.65
CA ALA A 107 30.63 24.87 8.63
C ALA A 107 30.71 23.84 7.49
N ARG A 108 31.92 23.43 7.08
CA ARG A 108 32.12 22.33 6.11
C ARG A 108 31.72 20.96 6.68
N GLY A 109 32.00 20.70 7.96
CA GLY A 109 31.55 19.50 8.65
C GLY A 109 30.01 19.46 8.79
N GLU A 110 29.40 20.58 9.15
CA GLU A 110 27.94 20.73 9.25
C GLU A 110 27.26 20.60 7.88
N SER A 111 27.79 21.22 6.83
CA SER A 111 27.25 21.06 5.48
C SER A 111 27.43 19.63 4.94
N SER A 112 28.56 18.98 5.23
CA SER A 112 28.79 17.58 4.87
C SER A 112 27.83 16.64 5.61
N ASN A 113 27.65 16.83 6.92
CA ASN A 113 26.68 16.06 7.71
C ASN A 113 25.23 16.29 7.24
N MET A 114 24.88 17.52 6.85
CA MET A 114 23.55 17.80 6.31
C MET A 114 23.36 17.18 4.91
N GLN A 115 24.43 17.12 4.10
CA GLN A 115 24.42 16.42 2.81
C GLN A 115 24.26 14.90 3.00
N THR A 116 24.98 14.26 3.93
CA THR A 116 24.83 12.81 4.19
C THR A 116 23.46 12.47 4.76
N ALA A 117 22.89 13.29 5.65
CA ALA A 117 21.52 13.14 6.12
C ALA A 117 20.50 13.26 4.98
N HIS A 118 20.66 14.25 4.09
CA HIS A 118 19.80 14.42 2.93
C HIS A 118 19.94 13.29 1.90
N GLU A 119 21.16 12.76 1.71
CA GLU A 119 21.40 11.59 0.86
C GLU A 119 20.74 10.33 1.45
N TYR A 120 20.85 10.10 2.75
CA TYR A 120 20.18 9.00 3.43
C TYR A 120 18.66 9.05 3.25
N LEU A 121 18.03 10.22 3.43
CA LEU A 121 16.59 10.40 3.15
C LEU A 121 16.23 10.14 1.68
N ARG A 122 17.10 10.54 0.73
CA ARG A 122 16.92 10.24 -0.70
C ARG A 122 17.01 8.74 -0.98
N GLN A 123 17.98 8.04 -0.40
CA GLN A 123 18.14 6.59 -0.52
C GLN A 123 16.95 5.84 0.11
N GLN A 124 16.47 6.28 1.28
CA GLN A 124 15.24 5.76 1.89
C GLN A 124 14.05 5.90 0.93
N LYS A 125 13.82 7.10 0.36
CA LYS A 125 12.75 7.32 -0.62
C LYS A 125 12.87 6.37 -1.82
N ILE A 126 14.05 6.29 -2.45
CA ILE A 126 14.30 5.40 -3.59
C ILE A 126 13.99 3.93 -3.22
N SER A 127 14.46 3.46 -2.06
CA SER A 127 14.18 2.10 -1.59
C SER A 127 12.67 1.86 -1.36
N SER A 128 11.95 2.86 -0.84
CA SER A 128 10.50 2.79 -0.61
C SER A 128 9.69 2.79 -1.91
N ASP A 129 10.18 3.47 -2.95
CA ASP A 129 9.53 3.50 -4.26
C ASP A 129 9.75 2.15 -4.99
N TYR A 130 10.95 1.56 -4.97
CA TYR A 130 11.18 0.19 -5.48
C TYR A 130 10.32 -0.87 -4.77
N MET A 131 10.15 -0.78 -3.45
CA MET A 131 9.27 -1.69 -2.71
C MET A 131 7.78 -1.55 -3.08
N ARG A 132 7.35 -0.37 -3.57
CA ARG A 132 5.98 -0.15 -4.09
C ARG A 132 5.82 -0.64 -5.54
N GLU A 133 6.91 -0.70 -6.30
CA GLU A 133 6.94 -1.25 -7.65
C GLU A 133 6.84 -2.78 -7.69
N MET A 134 7.08 -3.47 -6.56
CA MET A 134 6.87 -4.92 -6.40
C MET A 134 5.45 -5.23 -5.86
N PRO A 135 4.45 -5.56 -6.70
CA PRO A 135 3.08 -5.83 -6.25
C PRO A 135 2.89 -7.22 -5.63
N ARG A 136 3.76 -8.19 -5.93
CA ARG A 136 3.71 -9.55 -5.35
C ARG A 136 4.35 -9.52 -3.97
N ARG A 137 3.62 -10.00 -2.95
CA ARG A 137 4.19 -10.40 -1.66
C ARG A 137 4.67 -11.84 -1.80
N TRP A 138 5.91 -12.08 -1.40
CA TRP A 138 6.53 -13.39 -1.43
C TRP A 138 6.42 -14.03 -0.05
N GLU A 139 5.80 -15.20 0.03
CA GLU A 139 5.67 -15.97 1.26
C GLU A 139 6.79 -17.01 1.36
N LEU A 140 7.09 -17.47 2.58
CA LEU A 140 8.10 -18.50 2.80
C LEU A 140 7.62 -19.85 2.24
N GLY A 141 8.38 -20.42 1.31
CA GLY A 141 8.04 -21.65 0.60
C GLY A 141 7.50 -21.43 -0.81
N ASP A 142 7.23 -20.18 -1.23
CA ASP A 142 6.96 -19.88 -2.64
C ASP A 142 8.20 -20.22 -3.49
N VAL A 143 8.02 -21.12 -4.47
CA VAL A 143 9.02 -21.34 -5.52
C VAL A 143 8.93 -20.17 -6.51
N TYR A 144 10.07 -19.56 -6.83
CA TYR A 144 10.17 -18.50 -7.83
C TYR A 144 10.86 -19.00 -9.10
N SER A 145 10.42 -18.50 -10.25
CA SER A 145 11.19 -18.58 -11.49
C SER A 145 11.82 -17.21 -11.82
N PRO A 146 12.89 -17.15 -12.64
CA PRO A 146 13.39 -15.87 -13.16
C PRO A 146 12.33 -15.07 -13.95
N HIS A 147 11.31 -15.74 -14.50
CA HIS A 147 10.21 -15.11 -15.21
C HIS A 147 9.25 -14.36 -14.28
N ASP A 148 9.13 -14.77 -13.01
CA ASP A 148 8.22 -14.17 -12.03
C ASP A 148 8.64 -12.74 -11.64
N LEU A 149 9.90 -12.39 -11.88
CA LEU A 149 10.46 -11.06 -11.71
C LEU A 149 10.29 -10.17 -12.96
N SER A 150 9.68 -10.69 -14.03
CA SER A 150 9.37 -9.92 -15.23
C SER A 150 8.27 -8.88 -14.97
N PRO A 151 8.34 -7.67 -15.56
CA PRO A 151 7.27 -6.68 -15.51
C PRO A 151 5.91 -7.23 -15.97
N ALA A 152 5.91 -8.21 -16.89
CA ALA A 152 4.70 -8.88 -17.36
C ALA A 152 3.99 -9.65 -16.23
N GLU A 153 4.72 -10.45 -15.45
CA GLU A 153 4.17 -11.19 -14.30
C GLU A 153 3.78 -10.24 -13.18
N MET A 154 4.62 -9.27 -12.84
CA MET A 154 4.27 -8.23 -11.84
C MET A 154 2.96 -7.51 -12.20
N SER A 155 2.69 -7.24 -13.48
CA SER A 155 1.43 -6.60 -13.92
C SER A 155 0.18 -7.42 -13.59
N LYS A 156 0.28 -8.75 -13.48
CA LYS A 156 -0.84 -9.63 -13.10
C LYS A 156 -1.20 -9.40 -11.63
N TYR A 157 -0.21 -9.41 -10.74
CA TYR A 157 -0.38 -9.17 -9.30
C TYR A 157 -0.84 -7.75 -8.96
N ARG A 158 -0.62 -6.76 -9.84
CA ARG A 158 -1.16 -5.39 -9.67
C ARG A 158 -2.70 -5.33 -9.82
N ARG A 159 -3.33 -6.34 -10.43
CA ARG A 159 -4.80 -6.40 -10.57
C ARG A 159 -5.44 -6.79 -9.24
N ARG A 160 -6.42 -6.01 -8.78
CA ARG A 160 -7.18 -6.33 -7.56
C ARG A 160 -8.03 -7.57 -7.80
N GLN A 161 -7.60 -8.72 -7.27
CA GLN A 161 -8.39 -9.93 -7.27
C GLN A 161 -9.62 -9.77 -6.36
N THR A 162 -10.80 -10.05 -6.91
CA THR A 162 -12.04 -10.14 -6.13
C THR A 162 -11.99 -11.35 -5.20
N ARG A 163 -12.56 -11.22 -3.99
CA ARG A 163 -12.75 -12.37 -3.10
C ARG A 163 -13.61 -13.40 -3.83
N GLN A 164 -13.09 -14.62 -4.00
CA GLN A 164 -13.79 -15.69 -4.73
C GLN A 164 -14.77 -16.47 -3.84
N THR A 165 -14.57 -16.42 -2.52
CA THR A 165 -15.36 -17.14 -1.52
C THR A 165 -16.24 -16.17 -0.72
N ASP A 166 -17.51 -16.52 -0.55
CA ASP A 166 -18.45 -15.76 0.28
C ASP A 166 -18.10 -15.97 1.77
N VAL A 167 -17.74 -14.89 2.45
CA VAL A 167 -17.33 -14.91 3.87
C VAL A 167 -18.47 -15.36 4.79
N ILE A 168 -19.73 -15.07 4.45
CA ILE A 168 -20.90 -15.44 5.26
C ILE A 168 -21.15 -16.95 5.17
N ASP A 169 -21.03 -17.53 3.97
CA ASP A 169 -21.14 -18.98 3.79
C ASP A 169 -19.94 -19.71 4.44
N LEU A 170 -18.72 -19.17 4.34
CA LEU A 170 -17.51 -19.74 4.94
C LEU A 170 -17.56 -19.75 6.47
N LEU A 171 -18.13 -18.72 7.10
CA LEU A 171 -18.33 -18.66 8.55
C LEU A 171 -19.60 -19.41 9.02
N GLY A 172 -20.48 -19.84 8.10
CA GLY A 172 -21.74 -20.53 8.43
C GLY A 172 -22.78 -19.65 9.14
N ILE A 173 -22.62 -18.32 9.18
CA ILE A 173 -23.44 -17.42 9.99
C ILE A 173 -24.69 -16.99 9.22
N ARG A 174 -25.86 -16.99 9.88
CA ARG A 174 -27.08 -16.38 9.31
C ARG A 174 -27.07 -14.86 9.60
N PRO A 175 -26.94 -13.97 8.60
CA PRO A 175 -26.84 -12.54 8.87
C PRO A 175 -28.15 -11.97 9.42
N GLN A 176 -29.32 -12.51 9.05
CA GLN A 176 -30.62 -11.97 9.50
C GLN A 176 -30.80 -11.92 11.02
N ASP A 177 -30.14 -12.82 11.75
CA ASP A 177 -30.23 -12.94 13.21
C ASP A 177 -29.21 -12.04 13.92
N ASN A 178 -28.09 -11.74 13.25
CA ASN A 178 -26.94 -11.01 13.79
C ASN A 178 -27.09 -9.48 13.68
N TYR A 179 -28.32 -8.97 13.67
CA TYR A 179 -28.63 -7.54 13.50
C TYR A 179 -28.16 -6.67 14.67
N THR A 180 -27.86 -7.27 15.82
CA THR A 180 -27.29 -6.61 17.01
C THR A 180 -25.78 -6.40 16.90
N ASN A 181 -25.09 -7.08 15.97
CA ASN A 181 -23.65 -6.97 15.81
C ASN A 181 -23.30 -5.75 14.95
N PHE A 182 -23.01 -4.63 15.61
CA PHE A 182 -22.65 -3.37 14.94
C PHE A 182 -21.38 -3.47 14.09
N SER A 183 -20.41 -4.29 14.48
CA SER A 183 -19.18 -4.51 13.72
C SER A 183 -19.47 -5.24 12.40
N MET A 184 -20.39 -6.21 12.40
CA MET A 184 -20.85 -6.89 11.18
C MET A 184 -21.59 -5.93 10.25
N ILE A 185 -22.44 -5.05 10.78
CA ILE A 185 -23.10 -4.01 9.97
C ILE A 185 -22.05 -3.07 9.34
N HIS A 186 -21.11 -2.58 10.16
CA HIS A 186 -20.11 -1.60 9.77
C HIS A 186 -19.28 -2.05 8.55
N GLU A 187 -18.72 -3.26 8.59
CA GLU A 187 -17.90 -3.84 7.49
C GLU A 187 -18.63 -3.84 6.13
N PHE A 188 -19.96 -3.93 6.14
CA PHE A 188 -20.78 -3.96 4.92
C PHE A 188 -21.50 -2.65 4.61
N THR A 189 -21.14 -1.55 5.29
CA THR A 189 -21.61 -0.19 5.02
C THR A 189 -20.47 0.73 4.61
N ASN A 190 -20.74 1.71 3.74
CA ASN A 190 -19.84 2.84 3.53
C ASN A 190 -19.77 3.70 4.82
N ARG A 191 -18.74 4.56 4.91
CA ARG A 191 -18.62 5.59 5.96
C ARG A 191 -19.89 6.47 6.10
N THR A 192 -20.66 6.62 5.01
CA THR A 192 -21.93 7.36 4.91
C THR A 192 -23.18 6.50 5.22
N GLY A 193 -23.04 5.34 5.87
CA GLY A 193 -24.14 4.44 6.24
C GLY A 193 -24.79 3.64 5.09
N GLN A 194 -24.53 4.00 3.83
CA GLN A 194 -25.04 3.29 2.65
C GLN A 194 -24.52 1.84 2.57
N ILE A 195 -25.40 0.88 2.26
CA ILE A 195 -25.04 -0.54 2.11
C ILE A 195 -24.11 -0.73 0.90
N LEU A 196 -23.02 -1.48 1.07
CA LEU A 196 -22.07 -1.77 0.00
C LEU A 196 -22.69 -2.66 -1.11
N PRO A 197 -22.41 -2.40 -2.41
CA PRO A 197 -22.85 -3.26 -3.50
C PRO A 197 -22.10 -4.60 -3.51
N ALA A 198 -22.71 -5.63 -4.09
CA ALA A 198 -22.15 -7.00 -4.17
C ALA A 198 -20.71 -7.05 -4.72
N VAL A 199 -20.38 -6.17 -5.67
CA VAL A 199 -19.02 -6.05 -6.26
C VAL A 199 -17.96 -5.65 -5.22
N LYS A 200 -18.33 -4.84 -4.21
CA LYS A 200 -17.44 -4.45 -3.12
C LYS A 200 -17.41 -5.48 -1.98
N THR A 201 -18.55 -6.10 -1.68
CA THR A 201 -18.64 -7.07 -0.58
C THR A 201 -18.08 -8.45 -0.94
N GLY A 202 -18.10 -8.82 -2.23
CA GLY A 202 -17.72 -10.16 -2.70
C GLY A 202 -18.71 -11.26 -2.31
N LEU A 203 -19.92 -10.89 -1.85
CA LEU A 203 -20.91 -11.84 -1.35
C LEU A 203 -21.80 -12.36 -2.49
N ARG A 204 -22.28 -13.60 -2.33
CA ARG A 204 -23.24 -14.21 -3.24
C ARG A 204 -24.56 -13.41 -3.22
N PRO A 205 -25.26 -13.22 -4.36
CA PRO A 205 -26.48 -12.40 -4.41
C PRO A 205 -27.58 -12.80 -3.42
N VAL A 206 -27.65 -14.09 -3.05
CA VAL A 206 -28.57 -14.58 -2.01
C VAL A 206 -28.22 -13.99 -0.64
N ASN A 207 -26.95 -14.06 -0.24
CA ASN A 207 -26.50 -13.58 1.06
C ASN A 207 -26.44 -12.06 1.12
N GLN A 208 -26.04 -11.39 0.03
CA GLN A 208 -26.15 -9.94 -0.10
C GLN A 208 -27.58 -9.45 0.19
N ARG A 209 -28.63 -10.16 -0.27
CA ARG A 209 -30.04 -9.83 0.05
C ARG A 209 -30.36 -10.06 1.53
N LYS A 210 -29.94 -11.18 2.11
CA LYS A 210 -30.14 -11.48 3.56
C LYS A 210 -29.47 -10.43 4.45
N LEU A 211 -28.22 -10.09 4.15
CA LEU A 211 -27.43 -9.07 4.81
C LEU A 211 -28.05 -7.68 4.66
N SER A 212 -28.45 -7.30 3.45
CA SER A 212 -29.13 -6.01 3.22
C SER A 212 -30.45 -5.90 3.99
N LYS A 213 -31.15 -7.03 4.21
CA LYS A 213 -32.35 -7.09 5.06
C LYS A 213 -32.00 -6.94 6.55
N MET A 214 -30.90 -7.53 7.02
CA MET A 214 -30.36 -7.33 8.38
C MET A 214 -30.03 -5.85 8.63
N ILE A 215 -29.27 -5.20 7.75
CA ILE A 215 -28.86 -3.79 7.93
C ILE A 215 -30.09 -2.88 7.96
N ARG A 216 -31.03 -3.04 7.01
CA ARG A 216 -32.28 -2.27 7.01
C ARG A 216 -33.15 -2.51 8.24
N ARG A 217 -33.15 -3.72 8.81
CA ARG A 217 -33.81 -4.01 10.09
C ARG A 217 -33.14 -3.23 11.22
N ALA A 218 -31.82 -3.27 11.34
CA ALA A 218 -31.07 -2.55 12.39
C ALA A 218 -31.31 -1.04 12.34
N VAL A 219 -31.24 -0.43 11.15
CA VAL A 219 -31.54 1.00 10.96
C VAL A 219 -33.02 1.30 11.24
N GLY A 220 -33.95 0.47 10.75
CA GLY A 220 -35.39 0.66 10.96
C GLY A 220 -35.87 0.50 12.40
N MET A 221 -35.11 -0.21 13.25
CA MET A 221 -35.35 -0.30 14.70
C MET A 221 -34.63 0.80 15.50
N GLY A 222 -33.88 1.70 14.85
CA GLY A 222 -33.16 2.78 15.50
C GLY A 222 -31.88 2.37 16.25
N ILE A 223 -31.45 1.10 16.19
CA ILE A 223 -30.26 0.61 16.90
C ILE A 223 -28.94 0.91 16.16
N TYR A 224 -29.00 1.26 14.87
CA TYR A 224 -27.81 1.60 14.07
C TYR A 224 -28.06 2.90 13.28
N PRO A 225 -27.11 3.87 13.25
CA PRO A 225 -27.32 5.13 12.56
C PRO A 225 -27.45 4.98 11.04
N SER A 226 -28.28 5.81 10.42
CA SER A 226 -28.51 5.79 8.96
C SER A 226 -27.40 6.48 8.14
N VAL A 227 -26.74 7.50 8.71
CA VAL A 227 -25.87 8.44 7.98
C VAL A 227 -24.37 8.18 8.23
N HIS A 228 -24.01 7.52 9.34
CA HIS A 228 -22.63 7.29 9.74
C HIS A 228 -22.47 5.94 10.44
N ALA A 229 -21.24 5.52 10.69
CA ALA A 229 -20.94 4.34 11.52
C ALA A 229 -21.46 4.49 12.96
N HIS A 230 -21.64 3.36 13.67
CA HIS A 230 -22.00 3.37 15.09
C HIS A 230 -20.99 4.19 15.92
N PRO A 231 -21.43 5.06 16.86
CA PRO A 231 -20.53 5.98 17.56
C PRO A 231 -19.39 5.28 18.31
N GLU A 232 -19.65 4.14 18.95
CA GLU A 232 -18.60 3.35 19.62
C GLU A 232 -17.50 2.82 18.69
N LEU A 233 -17.80 2.61 17.40
CA LEU A 233 -16.79 2.22 16.41
C LEU A 233 -15.98 3.42 15.95
N LEU A 234 -16.60 4.61 15.88
CA LEU A 234 -15.91 5.87 15.58
C LEU A 234 -15.02 6.30 16.75
N ARG A 235 -15.47 6.14 18.00
CA ARG A 235 -14.68 6.41 19.22
C ARG A 235 -13.31 5.74 19.15
N LYS A 236 -13.25 4.46 18.80
CA LYS A 236 -12.01 3.68 18.67
C LYS A 236 -11.10 4.17 17.53
N GLN A 237 -11.65 4.79 16.50
CA GLN A 237 -10.87 5.35 15.38
C GLN A 237 -10.29 6.74 15.70
N PHE A 238 -11.04 7.57 16.46
CA PHE A 238 -10.63 8.94 16.78
C PHE A 238 -9.85 9.06 18.10
N PHE A 239 -10.12 8.19 19.08
CA PHE A 239 -9.57 8.25 20.45
C PHE A 239 -8.94 6.92 20.88
N PRO A 240 -7.93 6.40 20.15
CA PRO A 240 -7.37 5.05 20.39
C PRO A 240 -6.67 4.89 21.76
N HIS A 241 -6.37 5.98 22.45
CA HIS A 241 -5.66 5.98 23.73
C HIS A 241 -6.57 5.93 24.97
N VAL A 242 -7.88 6.15 24.83
CA VAL A 242 -8.78 6.28 26.00
C VAL A 242 -9.25 4.91 26.52
N ASP A 243 -9.17 3.87 25.70
CA ASP A 243 -9.68 2.53 26.02
C ASP A 243 -8.55 1.57 26.50
N GLN A 244 -7.38 2.10 26.92
CA GLN A 244 -6.24 1.29 27.42
C GLN A 244 -6.18 1.17 28.96
N ASP A 245 -6.97 1.99 29.69
CA ASP A 245 -6.90 2.13 31.15
C ASP A 245 -8.15 1.53 31.88
N ILE A 246 -8.79 0.50 31.30
CA ILE A 246 -9.96 -0.21 31.87
C ILE A 246 -9.74 -1.73 31.81
#